data_AF-A0A847T8N5-F1
#
_entry.id   AF-A0A847T8N5-F1
#
_cell.length_a   1.000
_cell.length_b   1.000
_cell.length_c   1.000
_cell.angle_alpha   90.00
_cell.angle_beta   90.00
_cell.angle_gamma   90.00
#
_symmetry.space_group_name_H-M   'P 1'
#
loop_
_entity.id
_entity.type
_entity.pdbx_description
1 polymer ?
#
loop_
_entity_poly.entity_id
_entity_poly.type
_entity_poly.pdbx_seq_one_letter_code
_entity_poly.pdbx_strand_id
1 'polypeptide(L)'
;MGEELCHEGVDSRGVIIHRHRECLELKVVDEQECLRSDMALTAFVLTHLRADLSLEKDHYVLYEMTEEAIHRGTESCRAELRHLLAKSEASATAEELHHLPLIEGRMEGGSVAELMCRMVKQGSSIKEVAVEMSRRLYDNVPL
;
A
#
# COMPACT_ATOMS: atom_id res chain seq x y z
N MET A 1 13.62 10.61 17.06
CA MET A 1 14.35 11.78 16.55
C MET A 1 15.13 11.30 15.35
N GLY A 2 14.74 11.71 14.12
CA GLY A 2 15.43 11.28 12.90
C GLY A 2 16.79 11.95 12.76
N GLU A 3 17.79 11.23 12.29
CA GLU A 3 19.11 11.79 11.98
C GLU A 3 19.04 12.55 10.64
N GLU A 4 19.59 13.76 10.64
CA GLU A 4 19.69 14.60 9.44
C GLU A 4 20.94 14.13 8.66
N LEU A 5 20.74 13.24 7.68
CA LEU A 5 21.78 12.88 6.72
C LEU A 5 21.61 13.76 5.48
N CYS A 6 22.58 14.64 5.25
CA CYS A 6 22.65 15.46 4.02
C CYS A 6 21.43 16.38 3.76
N HIS A 7 20.89 17.04 4.79
CA HIS A 7 19.71 17.93 4.71
C HIS A 7 18.38 17.23 4.34
N GLU A 8 18.40 15.91 4.21
CA GLU A 8 17.23 15.06 4.01
C GLU A 8 16.86 14.42 5.36
N GLY A 9 15.62 14.63 5.79
CA GLY A 9 15.09 13.94 6.97
C GLY A 9 14.75 12.51 6.56
N VAL A 10 15.56 11.54 6.98
CA VAL A 10 15.24 10.11 6.84
C VAL A 10 14.41 9.72 8.05
N ASP A 11 13.15 9.36 7.82
CA ASP A 11 12.31 8.76 8.84
C ASP A 11 12.47 7.24 8.81
N SER A 12 12.75 6.62 9.96
CA SER A 12 12.84 5.17 10.11
C SER A 12 11.55 4.43 9.71
N ARG A 13 10.46 5.17 9.50
CA ARG A 13 9.16 4.69 8.98
C ARG A 13 9.09 4.59 7.45
N GLY A 14 10.23 4.71 6.75
CA GLY A 14 10.30 4.54 5.29
C GLY A 14 9.73 5.72 4.52
N VAL A 15 9.83 6.94 5.06
CA VAL A 15 9.48 8.18 4.38
C VAL A 15 10.70 9.09 4.31
N ILE A 16 10.93 9.71 3.16
CA ILE A 16 11.98 10.72 2.97
C ILE A 16 11.32 12.04 2.57
N ILE A 17 11.69 13.12 3.27
CA ILE A 17 11.24 14.48 2.95
C ILE A 17 12.30 15.18 2.10
N HIS A 18 12.01 15.37 0.81
CA HIS A 18 12.90 16.03 -0.13
C HIS A 18 12.59 17.52 -0.22
N ARG A 19 13.21 18.34 0.64
CA ARG A 19 12.96 19.80 0.69
C ARG A 19 13.25 20.51 -0.63
N HIS A 20 14.30 20.12 -1.36
CA HIS A 20 14.69 20.76 -2.62
C HIS A 20 13.80 20.40 -3.82
N ARG A 21 13.15 19.23 -3.76
CA ARG A 21 12.24 18.75 -4.81
C ARG A 21 10.77 18.98 -4.46
N GLU A 22 10.51 19.56 -3.29
CA GLU A 22 9.18 19.81 -2.73
C GLU A 22 8.30 18.54 -2.74
N CYS A 23 8.88 17.38 -2.40
CA CYS A 23 8.17 16.10 -2.45
C CYS A 23 8.43 15.20 -1.24
N LEU A 24 7.50 14.25 -1.05
CA LEU A 24 7.62 13.14 -0.10
C LEU A 24 7.87 11.86 -0.91
N GLU A 25 8.85 11.07 -0.49
CA GLU A 25 9.13 9.74 -1.06
C GLU A 25 8.70 8.67 -0.05
N LEU A 26 7.81 7.77 -0.47
CA LEU A 26 7.39 6.61 0.31
C LEU A 26 8.17 5.39 -0.15
N LYS A 27 8.87 4.73 0.78
CA LYS A 27 9.72 3.55 0.52
C LYS A 27 9.23 2.27 1.17
N VAL A 28 8.02 2.30 1.74
CA VAL A 28 7.38 1.15 2.41
C VAL A 28 6.57 0.26 1.46
N VAL A 29 6.51 0.63 0.18
CA VAL A 29 5.63 0.00 -0.82
C VAL A 29 6.42 -1.01 -1.63
N ASP A 30 5.94 -2.25 -1.66
CA ASP A 30 6.40 -3.27 -2.60
C ASP A 30 5.85 -3.01 -4.02
N GLU A 31 6.57 -3.47 -5.04
CA GLU A 31 6.09 -3.43 -6.44
C GLU A 31 4.78 -4.21 -6.59
N GLN A 32 3.80 -3.63 -7.29
CA GLN A 32 2.55 -4.30 -7.58
C GLN A 32 2.63 -5.12 -8.87
N GLU A 33 1.68 -6.02 -9.07
CA GLU A 33 1.66 -6.92 -10.23
C GLU A 33 1.29 -6.24 -11.55
N CYS A 34 0.78 -5.00 -11.52
CA CYS A 34 0.46 -4.22 -12.72
C CYS A 34 0.33 -2.72 -12.43
N LEU A 35 0.43 -1.90 -13.48
CA LEU A 35 0.32 -0.44 -13.40
C LEU A 35 -1.01 0.04 -12.82
N ARG A 36 -2.12 -0.66 -13.07
CA ARG A 36 -3.42 -0.31 -12.47
C ARG A 36 -3.41 -0.44 -10.94
N SER A 37 -2.70 -1.42 -10.41
CA SER A 37 -2.52 -1.60 -8.97
C SER A 37 -1.63 -0.50 -8.39
N ASP A 38 -0.55 -0.12 -9.09
CA ASP A 38 0.29 1.04 -8.71
C ASP A 38 -0.51 2.35 -8.71
N MET A 39 -1.32 2.58 -9.74
CA MET A 39 -2.20 3.76 -9.82
C MET A 39 -3.22 3.78 -8.69
N ALA A 40 -3.79 2.62 -8.33
CA ALA A 40 -4.75 2.56 -7.23
C ALA A 40 -4.11 2.85 -5.88
N LEU A 41 -2.92 2.31 -5.62
CA LEU A 41 -2.19 2.62 -4.40
C LEU A 41 -1.78 4.10 -4.37
N THR A 42 -1.37 4.65 -5.51
CA THR A 42 -1.02 6.07 -5.64
C THR A 42 -2.23 6.96 -5.35
N ALA A 43 -3.39 6.69 -5.96
CA ALA A 43 -4.62 7.41 -5.69
C ALA A 43 -4.99 7.32 -4.20
N PHE A 44 -4.93 6.13 -3.61
CA PHE A 44 -5.19 5.92 -2.20
C PHE A 44 -4.29 6.80 -1.32
N VAL A 45 -2.97 6.76 -1.52
CA VAL A 45 -2.03 7.61 -0.77
C VAL A 45 -2.32 9.10 -0.97
N LEU A 46 -2.53 9.56 -2.21
CA LEU A 46 -2.75 10.97 -2.51
C LEU A 46 -4.01 11.52 -1.86
N THR A 47 -5.08 10.73 -1.79
CA THR A 47 -6.33 11.14 -1.13
C THR A 47 -6.12 11.40 0.37
N HIS A 48 -5.23 10.65 1.04
CA HIS A 48 -4.91 10.85 2.45
C HIS A 48 -4.16 12.15 2.73
N LEU A 49 -3.39 12.66 1.76
CA LEU A 49 -2.72 13.96 1.91
C LEU A 49 -3.71 15.13 2.03
N ARG A 50 -4.97 14.92 1.65
CA ARG A 50 -6.06 15.91 1.73
C ARG A 50 -7.13 15.55 2.75
N ALA A 51 -7.08 14.34 3.32
CA ALA A 51 -8.10 13.85 4.24
C ALA A 51 -7.85 14.36 5.67
N ASP A 52 -8.94 14.57 6.41
CA ASP A 52 -8.87 14.80 7.86
C ASP A 52 -8.72 13.48 8.60
N LEU A 53 -7.48 13.19 9.02
CA LEU A 53 -7.07 11.93 9.64
C LEU A 53 -6.62 12.15 11.08
N SER A 54 -7.19 11.36 11.99
CA SER A 54 -6.67 11.20 13.34
C SER A 54 -5.89 9.89 13.39
N LEU A 55 -4.58 9.99 13.21
CA LEU A 55 -3.68 8.82 13.19
C LEU A 55 -3.05 8.57 14.56
N GLU A 56 -2.72 7.30 14.81
CA GLU A 56 -1.84 6.92 15.92
C GLU A 56 -0.48 7.62 15.79
N LYS A 57 0.07 8.07 16.91
CA LYS A 57 1.31 8.84 17.00
C LYS A 57 2.37 8.14 17.84
N ASP A 58 1.98 7.17 18.66
CA ASP A 58 2.90 6.39 19.45
C ASP A 58 3.76 5.50 18.54
N HIS A 59 5.08 5.70 18.64
CA HIS A 59 6.03 5.02 17.78
C HIS A 59 6.04 3.50 18.00
N TYR A 60 5.88 3.05 19.25
CA TYR A 60 5.91 1.63 19.57
C TYR A 60 4.65 0.94 19.03
N VAL A 61 3.48 1.56 19.19
CA VAL A 61 2.23 1.05 18.62
C VAL A 61 2.31 0.98 17.09
N LEU A 62 2.79 2.03 16.44
CA LEU A 62 2.97 2.04 14.97
C LEU A 62 3.94 0.95 14.49
N TYR A 63 5.00 0.70 15.24
CA TYR A 63 5.95 -0.37 14.95
C TYR A 63 5.29 -1.75 15.06
N GLU A 64 4.57 -2.03 16.16
CA GLU A 64 3.83 -3.29 16.32
C GLU A 64 2.76 -3.48 15.24
N MET A 65 2.03 -2.43 14.88
CA MET A 65 1.07 -2.48 13.77
C MET A 65 1.74 -2.84 12.44
N THR A 66 2.95 -2.33 12.20
CA THR A 66 3.73 -2.63 10.99
C THR A 66 4.18 -4.09 10.98
N GLU A 67 4.72 -4.60 12.09
CA GLU A 67 5.13 -6.00 12.22
C GLU A 67 3.92 -6.95 12.03
N GLU A 68 2.77 -6.63 12.62
CA GLU A 68 1.54 -7.41 12.45
C GLU A 68 1.03 -7.37 11.00
N ALA A 69 1.15 -6.25 10.30
CA ALA A 69 0.81 -6.15 8.88
C ALA A 69 1.76 -6.99 8.00
N ILE A 70 3.07 -6.98 8.30
CA ILE A 70 4.07 -7.79 7.59
C ILE A 70 3.78 -9.29 7.76
N HIS A 71 3.45 -9.72 8.98
CA HIS A 71 3.29 -11.15 9.29
C HIS A 71 1.90 -11.71 8.99
N ARG A 72 0.85 -10.89 9.12
CA ARG A 72 -0.55 -11.35 8.97
C ARG A 72 -1.28 -10.72 7.78
N GLY A 73 -0.60 -9.85 7.03
CA GLY A 73 -1.19 -9.21 5.85
C GLY A 73 -2.35 -8.30 6.20
N THR A 74 -3.31 -8.22 5.29
CA THR A 74 -4.47 -7.31 5.41
C THR A 74 -5.43 -7.64 6.54
N GLU A 75 -5.41 -8.87 7.07
CA GLU A 75 -6.32 -9.30 8.14
C GLU A 75 -6.06 -8.56 9.46
N SER A 76 -4.79 -8.32 9.82
CA SER A 76 -4.43 -7.67 11.10
C SER A 76 -4.84 -6.20 11.15
N CYS A 77 -5.00 -5.55 9.99
CA CYS A 77 -5.28 -4.13 9.88
C CYS A 77 -6.63 -3.82 9.21
N ARG A 78 -7.52 -4.81 9.00
CA ARG A 78 -8.75 -4.62 8.22
C ARG A 78 -9.65 -3.49 8.71
N ALA A 79 -9.81 -3.34 10.03
CA ALA A 79 -10.64 -2.27 10.59
C ALA A 79 -10.07 -0.87 10.27
N GLU A 80 -8.76 -0.72 10.42
CA GLU A 80 -8.04 0.52 10.10
C GLU A 80 -8.07 0.79 8.59
N LEU A 81 -7.82 -0.22 7.77
CA LEU A 81 -7.89 -0.12 6.31
C LEU A 81 -9.27 0.37 5.82
N ARG A 82 -10.36 -0.14 6.39
CA ARG A 82 -11.72 0.34 6.07
C ARG A 82 -11.97 1.78 6.53
N HIS A 83 -11.43 2.16 7.69
CA HIS A 83 -11.51 3.55 8.14
C HIS A 83 -10.79 4.49 7.17
N LEU A 84 -9.56 4.13 6.78
CA LEU A 84 -8.76 4.85 5.80
C LEU A 84 -9.45 4.92 4.44
N LEU A 85 -10.06 3.83 3.95
CA LEU A 85 -10.83 3.83 2.71
C LEU A 85 -11.99 4.82 2.74
N ALA A 86 -12.79 4.84 3.81
CA ALA A 86 -13.88 5.80 3.94
C ALA A 86 -13.38 7.26 3.93
N LYS A 87 -12.20 7.52 4.51
CA LYS A 87 -11.55 8.84 4.50
C LYS A 87 -11.03 9.21 3.11
N SER A 88 -10.47 8.25 2.39
CA SER A 88 -10.08 8.41 0.98
C SER A 88 -11.26 8.77 0.11
N GLU A 89 -12.36 8.01 0.18
CA GLU A 89 -13.55 8.23 -0.64
C GLU A 89 -14.16 9.62 -0.43
N ALA A 90 -14.19 10.10 0.82
CA ALA A 90 -14.67 11.44 1.16
C ALA A 90 -13.78 12.57 0.62
N SER A 91 -12.49 12.29 0.35
CA SER A 91 -11.48 13.29 -0.02
C SER A 91 -11.01 13.17 -1.48
N ALA A 92 -11.50 12.16 -2.20
CA ALA A 92 -11.07 11.81 -3.54
C ALA A 92 -11.71 12.68 -4.61
N THR A 93 -10.92 12.96 -5.65
CA THR A 93 -11.42 13.48 -6.91
C THR A 93 -12.20 12.40 -7.67
N ALA A 94 -12.97 12.80 -8.69
CA ALA A 94 -13.71 11.85 -9.53
C ALA A 94 -12.79 10.82 -10.23
N GLU A 95 -11.57 11.23 -10.58
CA GLU A 95 -10.57 10.32 -11.18
C GLU A 95 -10.02 9.34 -10.15
N GLU A 96 -9.64 9.79 -8.96
CA GLU A 96 -9.11 8.92 -7.90
C GLU A 96 -10.17 7.90 -7.42
N LEU A 97 -11.44 8.30 -7.33
CA LEU A 97 -12.56 7.41 -7.00
C LEU A 97 -12.66 6.22 -7.96
N HIS A 98 -12.25 6.37 -9.22
CA HIS A 98 -12.24 5.26 -10.19
C HIS A 98 -11.27 4.14 -9.79
N HIS A 99 -10.23 4.46 -9.01
CA HIS A 99 -9.20 3.52 -8.62
C HIS A 99 -9.45 2.86 -7.25
N LEU A 100 -10.19 3.51 -6.35
CA LEU A 100 -10.42 3.00 -4.99
C LEU A 100 -11.11 1.62 -4.90
N PRO A 101 -11.99 1.20 -5.82
CA PRO A 101 -12.55 -0.16 -5.78
C PRO A 101 -11.50 -1.27 -5.83
N LEU A 102 -10.35 -1.03 -6.47
CA LEU A 102 -9.26 -1.99 -6.46
C LEU A 102 -8.63 -2.13 -5.07
N ILE A 103 -8.52 -1.03 -4.33
CA ILE A 103 -8.00 -1.03 -2.96
C ILE A 103 -8.95 -1.77 -2.02
N GLU A 104 -10.26 -1.49 -2.12
CA GLU A 104 -11.28 -2.23 -1.38
C GLU A 104 -11.18 -3.74 -1.64
N GLY A 105 -11.03 -4.12 -2.92
CA GLY A 105 -10.83 -5.51 -3.33
C GLY A 105 -9.60 -6.16 -2.68
N ARG A 106 -8.50 -5.42 -2.49
CA ARG A 106 -7.30 -5.89 -1.77
C ARG A 106 -7.51 -6.01 -0.27
N MET A 107 -8.24 -5.09 0.35
CA MET A 107 -8.54 -5.12 1.79
C MET A 107 -9.39 -6.35 2.19
N GLU A 108 -10.31 -6.75 1.31
CA GLU A 108 -11.17 -7.91 1.54
C GLU A 108 -10.59 -9.22 0.98
N GLY A 109 -9.92 -9.15 -0.17
CA GLY A 109 -9.40 -10.31 -0.91
C GLY A 109 -7.97 -10.73 -0.56
N GLY A 110 -7.20 -9.85 0.09
CA GLY A 110 -5.79 -10.04 0.43
C GLY A 110 -4.81 -9.25 -0.45
N SER A 111 -3.62 -8.99 0.09
CA SER A 111 -2.50 -8.41 -0.64
C SER A 111 -2.00 -9.31 -1.79
N VAL A 112 -1.14 -8.78 -2.66
CA VAL A 112 -0.51 -9.55 -3.74
C VAL A 112 0.22 -10.77 -3.20
N ALA A 113 1.01 -10.60 -2.13
CA ALA A 113 1.71 -11.69 -1.46
C ALA A 113 0.73 -12.74 -0.92
N GLU A 114 -0.37 -12.33 -0.31
CA GLU A 114 -1.40 -13.26 0.19
C GLU A 114 -2.05 -14.06 -0.95
N LEU A 115 -2.31 -13.42 -2.10
CA LEU A 115 -2.83 -14.10 -3.29
C LEU A 115 -1.81 -15.09 -3.87
N MET A 116 -0.54 -14.71 -3.98
CA MET A 116 0.54 -15.59 -4.44
C MET A 116 0.67 -16.82 -3.52
N CYS A 117 0.67 -16.61 -2.20
CA CYS A 117 0.67 -17.70 -1.23
C CYS A 117 -0.54 -18.62 -1.38
N ARG A 118 -1.72 -18.06 -1.69
CA ARG A 118 -2.94 -18.83 -1.93
C ARG A 118 -2.83 -19.70 -3.19
N MET A 119 -2.29 -19.16 -4.29
CA MET A 119 -2.04 -19.94 -5.51
C MET A 119 -1.12 -21.13 -5.25
N VAL A 120 -0.02 -20.92 -4.51
CA VAL A 120 0.89 -22.02 -4.13
C VAL A 120 0.20 -23.07 -3.27
N LYS A 121 -0.57 -22.65 -2.26
CA LYS A 121 -1.37 -23.56 -1.43
C LYS A 121 -2.42 -24.35 -2.22
N GLN A 122 -2.89 -23.80 -3.34
CA GLN A 122 -3.83 -24.44 -4.26
C GLN A 122 -3.14 -25.34 -5.31
N GLY A 123 -1.82 -25.45 -5.28
CA GLY A 123 -1.05 -26.40 -6.09
C GLY A 123 -0.23 -25.77 -7.21
N SER A 124 -0.25 -24.45 -7.38
CA SER A 124 0.63 -23.77 -8.34
C SER A 124 2.09 -23.86 -7.88
N SER A 125 2.99 -24.18 -8.80
CA SER A 125 4.42 -24.02 -8.61
C SER A 125 4.82 -22.54 -8.57
N ILE A 126 5.96 -22.22 -7.97
CA ILE A 126 6.52 -20.86 -7.96
C ILE A 126 6.70 -20.33 -9.40
N LYS A 127 7.08 -21.20 -10.34
CA LYS A 127 7.22 -20.83 -11.75
C LYS A 127 5.88 -20.39 -12.36
N GLU A 128 4.80 -21.10 -12.08
CA GLU A 128 3.46 -20.74 -12.57
C GLU A 128 2.96 -19.43 -11.97
N VAL A 129 3.22 -19.20 -10.67
CA VAL A 129 2.91 -17.91 -10.03
C VAL A 129 3.69 -16.78 -10.70
N ALA A 130 5.00 -16.95 -10.96
CA ALA A 130 5.81 -15.94 -11.62
C ALA A 130 5.35 -15.67 -13.07
N VAL A 131 4.97 -16.69 -13.82
CA VAL A 131 4.37 -16.53 -15.16
C VAL A 131 3.08 -15.74 -15.07
N GLU A 132 2.24 -16.02 -14.08
CA GLU A 132 1.00 -15.27 -13.87
C GLU A 132 1.28 -13.81 -13.52
N MET A 133 2.22 -13.51 -12.61
CA MET A 133 2.59 -12.11 -12.30
C MET A 133 3.08 -11.38 -13.55
N SER A 134 3.94 -12.02 -14.35
CA SER A 134 4.43 -11.45 -15.60
C SER A 134 3.30 -11.17 -16.60
N ARG A 135 2.28 -12.05 -16.65
CA ARG A 135 1.10 -11.86 -17.49
C ARG A 135 0.26 -10.67 -17.01
N ARG A 136 0.05 -10.52 -15.69
CA ARG A 136 -0.71 -9.40 -15.12
C ARG A 136 -0.06 -8.06 -15.40
N LEU A 137 1.27 -8.02 -15.36
CA LEU A 137 2.05 -6.84 -15.74
C LEU A 137 1.86 -6.51 -17.22
N TYR A 138 1.94 -7.51 -18.10
CA TYR A 138 1.79 -7.34 -19.55
C TYR A 138 0.37 -6.92 -19.97
N ASP A 139 -0.65 -7.61 -19.44
CA ASP A 139 -2.06 -7.35 -19.74
C ASP A 139 -2.58 -6.10 -19.03
N ASN A 140 -1.83 -5.59 -18.04
CA ASN A 140 -2.21 -4.51 -17.14
C ASN A 140 -3.58 -4.76 -16.47
N VAL A 141 -3.73 -5.95 -15.88
CA VAL A 141 -4.95 -6.37 -15.17
C VAL A 141 -4.56 -6.86 -13.78
N PRO A 142 -5.18 -6.35 -12.71
CA PRO A 142 -4.93 -6.85 -11.36
C PRO A 142 -5.26 -8.34 -11.22
N LEU A 143 -4.67 -9.00 -10.22
CA LEU A 143 -4.99 -10.39 -9.88
C LEU A 143 -6.43 -10.58 -9.42
#